data_AF-A0A2R7K791-F1
#
_entry.id   AF-A0A2R7K791-F1
#
_cell.length_a   1.000
_cell.length_b   1.000
_cell.length_c   1.000
_cell.angle_alpha   90.00
_cell.angle_beta   90.00
_cell.angle_gamma   90.00
#
_symmetry.space_group_name_H-M   'P 1'
#
loop_
_entity.id
_entity.type
_entity.pdbx_description
1 polymer ?
#
loop_
_entity_poly.entity_id
_entity_poly.type
_entity_poly.pdbx_seq_one_letter_code
_entity_poly.pdbx_strand_id
1 'polypeptide(L)'
;MKYLDIEQLKTNLSLGKTVEQWLGHKHEEDYTVLKWLSIKKERNAEFNVAYIESFDEGSDDFIDIYEFSTLDPDELLGVINTFSTKDEALDFSVNEYGASMGKFVSQGMIQEEYALYLNL
;
A
#
# COMPACT_ATOMS: atom_id res chain seq x y z
N MET A 1 -12.03 10.23 2.70
CA MET A 1 -10.88 9.47 3.22
C MET A 1 -10.52 9.79 4.67
N LYS A 2 -10.30 8.77 5.50
CA LYS A 2 -9.89 8.90 6.90
C LYS A 2 -8.66 8.03 7.17
N TYR A 3 -7.56 8.67 7.54
CA TYR A 3 -6.36 7.99 7.99
C TYR A 3 -6.57 7.29 9.33
N LEU A 4 -5.90 6.16 9.50
CA LEU A 4 -5.79 5.46 10.76
C LEU A 4 -4.79 6.20 11.65
N ASP A 5 -5.19 6.49 12.88
CA ASP A 5 -4.20 6.86 13.90
C ASP A 5 -3.33 5.63 14.27
N ILE A 6 -2.24 5.87 15.00
CA ILE A 6 -1.25 4.83 15.32
C ILE A 6 -1.89 3.65 16.10
N GLU A 7 -2.81 3.92 17.01
CA GLU A 7 -3.48 2.89 17.81
C GLU A 7 -4.45 2.08 16.95
N GLN A 8 -5.20 2.73 16.05
CA GLN A 8 -6.07 2.08 15.07
C GLN A 8 -5.29 1.22 14.09
N LEU A 9 -4.17 1.73 13.57
CA LEU A 9 -3.26 1.01 12.68
C LEU A 9 -2.76 -0.29 13.33
N LYS A 10 -2.20 -0.18 14.54
CA LYS A 10 -1.69 -1.34 15.29
C LYS A 10 -2.79 -2.32 15.70
N THR A 11 -3.97 -1.81 16.05
CA THR A 11 -5.14 -2.63 16.38
C THR A 11 -5.63 -3.41 15.17
N ASN A 12 -5.76 -2.75 14.02
CA ASN A 12 -6.18 -3.38 12.76
C ASN A 12 -5.24 -4.54 12.39
N LEU A 13 -3.93 -4.30 12.41
CA LEU A 13 -2.92 -5.34 12.16
C LEU A 13 -3.00 -6.49 13.17
N SER A 14 -3.21 -6.19 14.46
CA SER A 14 -3.33 -7.22 15.50
C SER A 14 -4.55 -8.11 15.30
N LEU A 15 -5.66 -7.53 14.80
CA LEU A 15 -6.90 -8.22 14.43
C LEU A 15 -6.83 -8.95 13.08
N GLY A 16 -5.69 -8.87 12.37
CA GLY A 16 -5.51 -9.48 11.06
C GLY A 16 -6.18 -8.75 9.89
N LYS A 17 -6.54 -7.48 10.09
CA LYS A 17 -6.99 -6.61 8.99
C LYS A 17 -5.78 -6.11 8.21
N THR A 18 -5.96 -5.96 6.90
CA THR A 18 -4.99 -5.33 6.01
C THR A 18 -5.06 -3.81 6.13
N VAL A 19 -3.90 -3.17 6.13
CA VAL A 19 -3.74 -1.71 6.09
C VAL A 19 -2.84 -1.35 4.91
N GLU A 20 -3.08 -0.19 4.33
CA GLU A 20 -2.43 0.20 3.08
C GLU A 20 -1.96 1.64 3.18
N GLN A 21 -0.99 2.01 2.34
CA GLN A 21 -0.56 3.39 2.25
C GLN A 21 -0.15 3.76 0.84
N TRP A 22 -0.64 4.90 0.38
CA TRP A 22 -0.13 5.57 -0.81
C TRP A 22 1.25 6.15 -0.52
N LEU A 23 2.20 5.89 -1.42
CA LEU A 23 3.57 6.38 -1.29
C LEU A 23 3.88 7.48 -2.32
N GLY A 24 3.15 7.49 -3.44
CA GLY A 24 3.25 8.53 -4.44
C GLY A 24 3.22 7.96 -5.85
N HIS A 25 3.74 8.74 -6.78
CA HIS A 25 3.91 8.36 -8.16
C HIS A 25 5.28 8.82 -8.66
N LYS A 26 5.71 8.25 -9.77
CA LYS A 26 6.90 8.67 -10.52
C LYS A 26 6.54 8.75 -11.99
N HIS A 27 6.87 9.87 -12.63
CA HIS A 27 6.78 9.99 -14.07
C HIS A 27 8.05 9.42 -14.70
N GLU A 28 7.88 8.43 -15.57
CA GLU A 28 8.87 8.01 -16.55
C GLU A 28 8.58 8.72 -17.88
N GLU A 29 9.44 8.55 -18.89
CA GLU A 29 9.30 9.26 -20.17
C GLU A 29 7.94 9.04 -20.85
N ASP A 30 7.41 7.81 -20.79
CA ASP A 30 6.21 7.40 -21.54
C ASP A 30 5.03 6.96 -20.65
N TYR A 31 5.23 6.81 -19.34
CA TYR A 31 4.21 6.30 -18.42
C TYR A 31 4.40 6.83 -17.01
N THR A 32 3.33 6.76 -16.21
CA THR A 32 3.38 7.03 -14.77
C THR A 32 3.39 5.72 -14.00
N VAL A 33 4.23 5.66 -12.98
CA VAL A 33 4.31 4.57 -12.01
C VAL A 33 3.63 5.00 -10.73
N LEU A 34 2.68 4.22 -10.24
CA LEU A 34 2.08 4.38 -8.93
C LEU A 34 2.83 3.54 -7.91
N LYS A 35 3.02 4.08 -6.71
CA LYS A 35 3.73 3.41 -5.60
C LYS A 35 2.83 3.37 -4.38
N TRP A 36 2.60 2.18 -3.86
CA TRP A 36 1.82 1.98 -2.65
C TRP A 36 2.27 0.71 -1.94
N LEU A 37 1.86 0.56 -0.68
CA LEU A 37 2.15 -0.62 0.10
C LEU A 37 0.89 -1.22 0.72
N SER A 38 0.98 -2.50 1.07
CA SER A 38 -0.04 -3.24 1.80
C SER A 38 0.63 -4.06 2.90
N ILE A 39 0.12 -3.96 4.13
CA ILE A 39 0.59 -4.73 5.28
C ILE A 39 -0.53 -5.64 5.76
N LYS A 40 -0.24 -6.94 5.82
CA LYS A 40 -1.20 -7.97 6.24
C LYS A 40 -0.56 -8.94 7.22
N LYS A 41 -1.32 -9.30 8.25
CA LYS A 41 -0.97 -10.42 9.14
C LYS A 41 -1.36 -11.74 8.48
N GLU A 42 -0.42 -12.67 8.42
CA GLU A 42 -0.63 -14.01 7.90
C GLU A 42 -1.10 -14.99 8.97
N ARG A 43 -1.57 -16.17 8.52
CA ARG A 43 -2.11 -17.21 9.41
C ARG A 43 -1.09 -17.76 10.41
N ASN A 44 0.19 -17.73 10.04
CA ASN A 44 1.32 -18.10 10.90
C ASN A 44 1.73 -16.98 11.88
N ALA A 45 0.94 -15.90 11.97
CA ALA A 45 1.16 -14.71 12.79
C ALA A 45 2.31 -13.79 12.35
N GLU A 46 2.98 -14.08 11.23
CA GLU A 46 3.91 -13.17 10.58
C GLU A 46 3.17 -12.02 9.89
N PHE A 47 3.91 -10.99 9.50
CA PHE A 47 3.40 -9.81 8.82
C PHE A 47 4.10 -9.64 7.48
N ASN A 48 3.33 -9.66 6.41
CA ASN A 48 3.81 -9.38 5.07
C ASN A 48 3.63 -7.90 4.77
N VAL A 49 4.71 -7.28 4.30
CA VAL A 49 4.72 -5.96 3.66
C VAL A 49 4.90 -6.20 2.17
N ALA A 50 3.86 -5.92 1.39
CA ALA A 50 3.95 -5.86 -0.05
C ALA A 50 4.20 -4.41 -0.47
N TYR A 51 5.25 -4.18 -1.25
CA TYR A 51 5.50 -2.91 -1.93
C TYR A 51 5.18 -3.08 -3.42
N ILE A 52 4.23 -2.30 -3.91
CA ILE A 52 3.68 -2.44 -5.25
C ILE A 52 4.07 -1.22 -6.07
N GLU A 53 4.67 -1.48 -7.23
CA GLU A 53 4.80 -0.53 -8.33
C GLU A 53 3.93 -1.01 -9.48
N SER A 54 2.97 -0.20 -9.88
CA SER A 54 2.06 -0.50 -10.99
C SER A 54 2.04 0.64 -12.00
N PHE A 55 1.66 0.32 -13.23
CA PHE A 55 1.37 1.34 -14.24
C PHE A 55 0.12 2.14 -13.83
N ASP A 56 0.13 3.43 -14.11
CA ASP A 56 -1.06 4.29 -14.00
C ASP A 56 -1.99 4.01 -15.19
N GLU A 57 -2.82 2.97 -15.06
CA GLU A 57 -3.80 2.54 -16.06
C GLU A 57 -5.19 3.13 -15.82
N GLY A 58 -5.34 3.90 -14.74
CA GLY A 58 -6.62 4.39 -14.28
C GLY A 58 -7.13 5.64 -14.99
N SER A 59 -8.35 6.02 -14.61
CA SER A 59 -9.05 7.20 -15.09
C SER A 59 -10.16 7.59 -14.11
N ASP A 60 -10.89 8.67 -14.38
CA ASP A 60 -12.03 9.12 -13.57
C ASP A 60 -13.09 8.04 -13.35
N ASP A 61 -13.27 7.14 -14.31
CA ASP A 61 -14.22 6.02 -14.25
C ASP A 61 -13.56 4.69 -13.83
N PHE A 62 -12.22 4.67 -13.63
CA PHE A 62 -11.45 3.47 -13.30
C PHE A 62 -10.38 3.76 -12.25
N ILE A 63 -10.76 3.62 -10.98
CA ILE A 63 -9.92 3.94 -9.81
C ILE A 63 -9.46 2.71 -9.02
N ASP A 64 -9.80 1.50 -9.48
CA ASP A 64 -9.43 0.26 -8.79
C ASP A 64 -7.98 -0.09 -9.06
N ILE A 65 -7.09 0.48 -8.24
CA ILE A 65 -5.64 0.30 -8.38
C ILE A 65 -5.19 -1.15 -8.20
N TYR A 66 -6.03 -2.05 -7.68
CA TYR A 66 -5.70 -3.46 -7.55
C TYR A 66 -5.76 -4.19 -8.89
N GLU A 67 -6.48 -3.64 -9.87
CA GLU A 67 -6.57 -4.18 -11.21
C GLU A 67 -5.41 -3.73 -12.11
N PHE A 68 -4.59 -2.78 -11.66
CA PHE A 68 -3.53 -2.21 -12.48
C PHE A 68 -2.35 -3.18 -12.60
N SER A 69 -1.78 -3.26 -13.81
CA SER A 69 -0.63 -4.13 -14.07
C SER A 69 0.60 -3.70 -13.26
N THR A 70 1.29 -4.66 -12.64
CA THR A 70 2.57 -4.41 -11.96
C THR A 70 3.68 -4.13 -12.99
N LEU A 71 4.68 -3.34 -12.60
CA LEU A 71 5.84 -3.08 -13.46
C LEU A 71 6.66 -4.33 -13.74
N ASP A 72 6.84 -5.16 -12.71
CA ASP A 72 7.53 -6.44 -12.83
C ASP A 72 6.48 -7.56 -12.99
N PRO A 73 6.45 -8.27 -14.14
CA PRO A 73 5.51 -9.36 -14.36
C PRO A 73 5.78 -10.59 -13.50
N ASP A 74 6.98 -10.73 -12.94
CA ASP A 74 7.32 -11.82 -12.01
C ASP A 74 6.86 -11.50 -10.57
N GLU A 75 6.56 -10.23 -10.27
CA GLU A 75 6.10 -9.74 -8.96
C GLU A 75 4.65 -9.24 -9.01
N LEU A 76 3.71 -10.11 -9.37
CA LEU A 76 2.27 -9.78 -9.51
C LEU A 76 1.60 -9.24 -8.23
N LEU A 77 2.21 -9.46 -7.07
CA LEU A 77 1.74 -8.96 -5.77
C LEU A 77 2.68 -7.89 -5.18
N GLY A 78 3.62 -7.40 -5.98
CA GLY A 78 4.74 -6.57 -5.56
C GLY A 78 5.84 -7.34 -4.83
N VAL A 79 6.85 -6.58 -4.37
CA VAL A 79 7.96 -7.10 -3.55
C VAL A 79 7.42 -7.41 -2.16
N ILE A 80 7.47 -8.68 -1.75
CA ILE A 80 6.99 -9.12 -0.42
C ILE A 80 8.16 -9.29 0.55
N ASN A 81 8.08 -8.60 1.68
CA ASN A 81 8.97 -8.77 2.82
C ASN A 81 8.17 -9.26 4.04
N THR A 82 8.71 -10.23 4.77
CA THR A 82 8.01 -10.88 5.89
C THR A 82 8.70 -10.62 7.21
N PHE A 83 7.92 -10.26 8.23
CA PHE A 83 8.39 -9.89 9.56
C PHE A 83 7.69 -10.68 10.66
N SER A 84 8.38 -10.87 11.79
CA SER A 84 7.82 -11.63 12.92
C SER A 84 6.84 -10.78 13.74
N THR A 85 6.95 -9.46 13.69
CA THR A 85 6.10 -8.54 14.45
C THR A 85 5.52 -7.42 13.59
N LYS A 86 4.37 -6.87 14.01
CA LYS A 86 3.78 -5.70 13.36
C LYS A 86 4.66 -4.46 13.46
N ASP A 87 5.40 -4.32 14.56
CA ASP A 87 6.25 -3.14 14.78
C ASP A 87 7.46 -3.20 13.83
N GLU A 88 8.09 -4.37 13.64
CA GLU A 88 9.12 -4.57 12.60
C GLU A 88 8.61 -4.25 11.19
N ALA A 89 7.42 -4.74 10.82
CA ALA A 89 6.83 -4.47 9.52
C ALA A 89 6.55 -2.96 9.29
N LEU A 90 6.06 -2.27 10.32
CA LEU A 90 5.79 -0.84 10.28
C LEU A 90 7.09 -0.02 10.20
N ASP A 91 8.07 -0.34 11.05
CA ASP A 91 9.37 0.33 11.06
C ASP A 91 10.09 0.14 9.72
N PHE A 92 10.07 -1.07 9.17
CA PHE A 92 10.61 -1.35 7.83
C PHE A 92 9.91 -0.51 6.77
N SER A 93 8.58 -0.47 6.77
CA SER A 93 7.81 0.32 5.79
C SER A 93 8.18 1.81 5.82
N VAL A 94 8.40 2.37 7.02
CA VAL A 94 8.80 3.77 7.19
C VAL A 94 10.22 4.00 6.72
N ASN A 95 11.16 3.17 7.15
CA ASN A 95 12.58 3.37 6.88
C ASN A 95 12.94 3.11 5.41
N GLU A 96 12.39 2.04 4.83
CA GLU A 96 12.81 1.55 3.51
C GLU A 96 11.95 2.07 2.37
N TYR A 97 10.65 2.27 2.60
CA TYR A 97 9.71 2.75 1.57
C TYR A 97 9.19 4.17 1.81
N GLY A 98 9.64 4.84 2.87
CA GLY A 98 9.22 6.21 3.19
C GLY A 98 7.76 6.30 3.64
N ALA A 99 7.19 5.21 4.17
CA ALA A 99 5.85 5.23 4.72
C ALA A 99 5.72 6.23 5.88
N SER A 100 4.49 6.61 6.21
CA SER A 100 4.19 7.53 7.30
C SER A 100 3.14 6.92 8.22
N MET A 101 3.50 6.76 9.49
CA MET A 101 2.62 6.19 10.52
C MET A 101 1.23 6.84 10.62
N GLY A 102 1.07 8.08 10.15
CA GLY A 102 -0.20 8.81 10.15
C GLY A 102 -0.94 8.84 8.81
N LYS A 103 -0.47 8.11 7.79
CA LYS A 103 -1.09 8.08 6.45
C LYS A 103 -1.63 6.72 6.03
N PHE A 104 -1.58 5.72 6.90
CA PHE A 104 -2.18 4.43 6.60
C PHE A 104 -3.71 4.52 6.54
N VAL A 105 -4.30 3.74 5.64
CA VAL A 105 -5.74 3.57 5.48
C VAL A 105 -6.11 2.10 5.65
N SER A 106 -7.41 1.82 5.82
CA SER A 106 -7.90 0.43 5.79
C SER A 106 -7.93 -0.08 4.36
N GLN A 107 -7.84 -1.41 4.19
CA GLN A 107 -7.95 -2.05 2.88
C GLN A 107 -9.12 -1.52 2.05
N GLY A 108 -8.86 -1.23 0.78
CA GLY A 108 -9.84 -0.74 -0.19
C GLY A 108 -9.98 0.77 -0.21
N MET A 109 -9.58 1.47 0.86
CA MET A 109 -9.57 2.94 0.89
C MET A 109 -8.38 3.53 0.14
N ILE A 110 -7.41 2.71 -0.27
CA ILE A 110 -6.29 3.15 -1.13
C ILE A 110 -6.77 3.67 -2.49
N GLN A 111 -7.92 3.21 -2.97
CA GLN A 111 -8.56 3.74 -4.19
C GLN A 111 -9.01 5.20 -4.00
N GLU A 112 -9.35 5.62 -2.78
CA GLU A 112 -9.64 7.03 -2.48
C GLU A 112 -8.37 7.89 -2.55
N GLU A 113 -7.20 7.36 -2.17
CA GLU A 113 -5.91 8.07 -2.36
C GLU A 113 -5.62 8.30 -3.84
N TYR A 114 -5.88 7.29 -4.66
CA TYR A 114 -5.70 7.39 -6.11
C TYR A 114 -6.67 8.40 -6.73
N ALA A 115 -7.95 8.36 -6.34
CA ALA A 115 -8.93 9.36 -6.76
C ALA A 115 -8.52 10.79 -6.38
N LEU A 116 -7.97 10.99 -5.18
CA LEU A 116 -7.42 12.29 -4.76
C LEU A 116 -6.23 12.71 -5.62
N TYR A 117 -5.34 11.79 -6.00
CA TYR A 117 -4.25 12.06 -6.93
C TYR A 117 -4.76 12.51 -8.31
N LEU A 118 -5.86 11.93 -8.80
CA LEU A 118 -6.54 12.35 -10.03
C LEU A 118 -7.30 13.69 -9.89
N ASN A 119 -7.45 14.23 -8.67
CA ASN A 119 -8.26 15.40 -8.33
C ASN A 119 -9.79 15.19 -8.49
N LEU A 120 -10.27 14.01 -8.11
CA LEU A 120 -11.69 13.63 -8.09
C LEU A 120 -12.38 13.92 -6.74
#